data_AF-A0A3C0Z2H7-F1
#
_entry.id   AF-A0A3C0Z2H7-F1
#
_cell.length_a   1.000
_cell.length_b   1.000
_cell.length_c   1.000
_cell.angle_alpha   90.00
_cell.angle_beta   90.00
_cell.angle_gamma   90.00
#
_symmetry.space_group_name_H-M   'P 1'
#
loop_
_entity.id
_entity.type
_entity.pdbx_description
1 polymer ?
#
loop_
_entity_poly.entity_id
_entity_poly.type
_entity_poly.pdbx_seq_one_letter_code
_entity_poly.pdbx_strand_id
1 'polypeptide(L)'
;MSEITLIDLIRNGTINAEIAATMWSIVAEQRSFVIVAVPRFAGKSTVGDAMLHCVPEQTPVHRLSGEESEMEQLKSDAGGGYLVVGEFADADHISRYIWGAPVRKVFDTMRVGYSLSTAMHAPSIADAYS
;
A
#
# COMPACT_ATOMS: atom_id res chain seq x y z
N MET A 1 10.03 3.25 17.39
CA MET A 1 9.25 4.48 17.11
C MET A 1 7.79 4.06 17.23
N SER A 2 6.96 4.82 17.96
CA SER A 2 5.52 4.51 18.00
C SER A 2 4.95 4.66 16.59
N GLU A 3 4.25 3.65 16.09
CA GLU A 3 3.69 3.70 14.75
C GLU A 3 2.51 4.69 14.70
N ILE A 4 2.45 5.54 13.67
CA ILE A 4 1.42 6.58 13.50
C ILE A 4 0.09 5.91 13.14
N THR A 5 -0.99 6.30 13.81
CA THR A 5 -2.35 5.76 13.58
C THR A 5 -3.26 6.75 12.86
N LEU A 6 -4.40 6.29 12.35
CA LEU A 6 -5.44 7.20 11.81
C LEU A 6 -5.90 8.24 12.84
N ILE A 7 -5.91 7.89 14.14
CA ILE A 7 -6.26 8.84 15.20
C ILE A 7 -5.23 9.96 15.32
N ASP A 8 -3.95 9.65 15.14
CA ASP A 8 -2.88 10.66 15.16
C ASP A 8 -3.00 11.60 13.95
N LEU A 9 -3.41 11.08 12.78
CA LEU A 9 -3.68 11.87 11.58
C LEU A 9 -4.93 12.76 11.70
N ILE A 10 -5.92 12.37 12.53
CA ILE A 10 -7.05 13.24 12.87
C ILE A 10 -6.57 14.34 13.81
N ARG A 11 -5.81 13.98 14.86
CA ARG A 11 -5.35 14.92 15.90
C ARG A 11 -4.45 16.02 15.36
N ASN A 12 -3.62 15.72 14.37
CA ASN A 12 -2.74 16.70 13.75
C ASN A 12 -3.38 17.48 12.58
N GLY A 13 -4.63 17.16 12.22
CA GLY A 13 -5.36 17.83 11.15
C GLY A 13 -5.01 17.41 9.73
N THR A 14 -4.24 16.33 9.53
CA THR A 14 -3.94 15.79 8.18
C THR A 14 -5.21 15.29 7.49
N ILE A 15 -6.12 14.65 8.24
CA ILE A 15 -7.43 14.21 7.77
C ILE A 15 -8.51 14.53 8.81
N ASN A 16 -9.76 14.59 8.39
CA ASN A 16 -10.90 14.66 9.32
C ASN A 16 -11.43 13.25 9.65
N ALA A 17 -12.39 13.17 10.59
CA ALA A 17 -12.98 11.89 11.00
C ALA A 17 -13.72 11.15 9.87
N GLU A 18 -14.35 11.87 8.95
CA GLU A 18 -15.08 11.29 7.81
C GLU A 18 -14.14 10.60 6.82
N ILE A 19 -13.02 11.25 6.49
CA ILE A 19 -11.96 10.67 5.66
C ILE A 19 -11.34 9.46 6.37
N ALA A 20 -11.04 9.58 7.66
CA ALA A 20 -10.49 8.46 8.43
C ALA A 20 -11.45 7.26 8.48
N ALA A 21 -12.76 7.49 8.64
CA ALA A 21 -13.76 6.44 8.61
C ALA A 21 -13.83 5.76 7.23
N THR A 22 -13.72 6.53 6.15
CA THR A 22 -13.65 6.00 4.78
C THR A 22 -12.41 5.14 4.57
N MET A 23 -11.24 5.63 5.01
CA MET A 23 -9.97 4.88 4.97
C MET A 23 -10.03 3.60 5.78
N TRP A 24 -10.66 3.64 6.96
CA TRP A 24 -10.89 2.46 7.79
C TRP A 24 -11.76 1.42 7.08
N SER A 25 -12.88 1.83 6.48
CA SER A 25 -13.76 0.90 5.74
C SER A 25 -13.03 0.20 4.59
N ILE A 26 -12.14 0.92 3.88
CA ILE A 26 -11.32 0.35 2.80
C ILE A 26 -10.49 -0.83 3.33
N VAL A 27 -9.80 -0.67 4.47
CA VAL A 27 -8.95 -1.74 5.02
C VAL A 27 -9.73 -2.83 5.75
N ALA A 28 -10.86 -2.48 6.38
CA ALA A 28 -11.76 -3.44 7.01
C ALA A 28 -12.37 -4.41 5.99
N GLU A 29 -12.62 -3.94 4.76
CA GLU A 29 -13.08 -4.76 3.64
C GLU A 29 -11.94 -5.35 2.79
N GLN A 30 -10.69 -5.22 3.23
CA GLN A 30 -9.49 -5.66 2.51
C GLN A 30 -9.49 -5.15 1.05
N ARG A 31 -9.81 -3.89 0.79
CA ARG A 31 -9.77 -3.29 -0.55
C ARG A 31 -8.36 -2.80 -0.88
N SER A 32 -7.96 -2.96 -2.14
CA SER A 32 -6.71 -2.38 -2.64
C SER A 32 -6.78 -0.86 -2.66
N PHE A 33 -5.67 -0.19 -2.35
CA PHE A 33 -5.55 1.26 -2.41
C PHE A 33 -4.15 1.71 -2.82
N VAL A 34 -4.09 2.88 -3.44
CA VAL A 34 -2.85 3.56 -3.86
C VAL A 34 -2.87 4.97 -3.27
N ILE A 35 -1.79 5.38 -2.63
CA ILE A 35 -1.64 6.74 -2.12
C ILE A 35 -0.78 7.54 -3.09
N VAL A 36 -1.36 8.61 -3.63
CA VAL A 36 -0.73 9.45 -4.64
C VAL A 36 -0.45 10.83 -4.04
N ALA A 37 0.74 11.34 -4.27
CA ALA A 37 1.09 12.74 -3.99
C ALA A 37 2.27 13.19 -4.87
N VAL A 38 2.28 14.47 -5.24
CA VAL A 38 3.38 15.10 -6.00
C VAL A 38 4.66 15.19 -5.17
N PRO A 39 4.68 15.71 -3.92
CA PRO A 39 5.96 15.89 -3.26
C PRO A 39 6.54 14.55 -2.78
N ARG A 40 7.86 14.40 -2.88
CA ARG A 40 8.59 13.47 -1.99
C ARG A 40 8.39 13.92 -0.55
N PHE A 41 8.36 12.98 0.39
CA PHE A 41 8.12 13.24 1.81
C PHE A 41 6.74 13.86 2.14
N ALA A 42 5.75 13.74 1.26
CA ALA A 42 4.36 14.14 1.52
C ALA A 42 3.61 13.27 2.55
N GLY A 43 4.27 12.27 3.16
CA GLY A 43 3.65 11.37 4.12
C GLY A 43 2.85 10.20 3.52
N LYS A 44 3.03 9.87 2.24
CA LYS A 44 2.30 8.78 1.55
C LYS A 44 2.38 7.45 2.32
N SER A 45 3.60 7.00 2.61
CA SER A 45 3.84 5.75 3.35
C SER A 45 3.29 5.84 4.77
N THR A 46 3.39 7.00 5.42
CA THR A 46 2.82 7.23 6.76
C THR A 46 1.31 7.05 6.78
N VAL A 47 0.60 7.58 5.79
CA VAL A 47 -0.86 7.37 5.67
C VAL A 47 -1.18 5.91 5.37
N GLY A 48 -0.41 5.25 4.49
CA GLY A 48 -0.61 3.84 4.16
C GLY A 48 -0.40 2.92 5.37
N ASP A 49 0.67 3.14 6.13
CA ASP A 49 0.94 2.38 7.36
C ASP A 49 -0.14 2.66 8.42
N ALA A 50 -0.59 3.91 8.56
CA ALA A 50 -1.68 4.25 9.48
C ALA A 50 -3.00 3.54 9.12
N MET A 51 -3.30 3.37 7.83
CA MET A 51 -4.42 2.56 7.36
C MET A 51 -4.21 1.07 7.68
N LEU A 52 -3.02 0.54 7.44
CA LEU A 52 -2.70 -0.87 7.70
C LEU A 52 -2.78 -1.26 9.18
N HIS A 53 -2.62 -0.32 10.13
CA HIS A 53 -2.87 -0.59 11.56
C HIS A 53 -4.34 -0.89 11.88
N CYS A 54 -5.27 -0.59 10.98
CA CYS A 54 -6.68 -0.85 11.18
C CYS A 54 -7.19 -2.09 10.43
N VAL A 55 -6.28 -2.83 9.79
CA VAL A 55 -6.56 -4.14 9.20
C VAL A 55 -6.95 -5.13 10.34
N PRO A 56 -7.93 -6.01 10.14
CA PRO A 56 -8.30 -7.02 11.13
C PRO A 56 -7.10 -7.87 11.57
N GLU A 57 -7.00 -8.22 12.86
CA GLU A 57 -5.81 -8.86 13.46
C GLU A 57 -5.35 -10.15 12.74
N GLN A 58 -6.26 -10.87 12.09
CA GLN A 58 -5.99 -12.13 11.41
C GLN A 58 -5.61 -11.97 9.93
N THR A 59 -5.69 -10.76 9.37
CA THR A 59 -5.40 -10.50 7.97
C THR A 59 -3.89 -10.31 7.78
N PRO A 60 -3.21 -11.16 6.99
CA PRO A 60 -1.77 -11.05 6.76
C PRO A 60 -1.38 -9.75 6.05
N VAL A 61 -0.22 -9.19 6.39
CA VAL A 61 0.37 -8.02 5.73
C VAL A 61 1.80 -8.35 5.27
N HIS A 62 1.96 -8.57 3.97
CA HIS A 62 3.21 -8.97 3.32
C HIS A 62 3.92 -7.75 2.74
N ARG A 63 4.96 -7.27 3.42
CA ARG A 63 5.79 -6.15 2.92
C ARG A 63 6.83 -6.68 1.94
N LEU A 64 6.60 -6.44 0.65
CA LEU A 64 7.40 -7.00 -0.43
C LEU A 64 8.77 -6.34 -0.54
N SER A 65 9.76 -7.15 -0.88
CA SER A 65 11.12 -6.74 -1.25
C SER A 65 11.19 -6.24 -2.69
N GLY A 66 10.39 -6.84 -3.57
CA GLY A 66 10.42 -6.65 -5.01
C GLY A 66 10.92 -7.87 -5.80
N GLU A 67 11.43 -8.89 -5.11
CA GLU A 67 11.91 -10.13 -5.73
C GLU A 67 10.76 -10.96 -6.31
N GLU A 68 10.89 -11.38 -7.57
CA GLU A 68 9.85 -12.17 -8.26
C GLU A 68 9.57 -13.51 -7.56
N SER A 69 10.60 -14.14 -6.98
CA SER A 69 10.45 -15.40 -6.25
C SER A 69 9.56 -15.28 -5.01
N GLU A 70 9.60 -14.15 -4.31
CA GLU A 70 8.71 -13.86 -3.18
C GLU A 70 7.24 -13.81 -3.64
N MET A 71 6.99 -13.15 -4.77
CA MET A 71 5.64 -13.05 -5.35
C MET A 71 5.12 -14.38 -5.88
N GLU A 72 5.99 -15.22 -6.46
CA GLU A 72 5.62 -16.58 -6.89
C GLU A 72 5.26 -17.47 -5.71
N GLN A 73 6.02 -17.39 -4.61
CA GLN A 73 5.74 -18.13 -3.40
C GLN A 73 4.37 -17.72 -2.81
N LEU A 74 4.15 -16.42 -2.63
CA LEU A 74 2.85 -15.90 -2.14
C LEU A 74 1.69 -16.30 -3.05
N LYS A 75 1.90 -16.32 -4.37
CA LYS A 75 0.90 -16.77 -5.34
C LYS A 75 0.58 -18.25 -5.18
N SER A 76 1.58 -19.08 -4.95
CA SER A 76 1.40 -20.51 -4.70
C SER A 76 0.67 -20.77 -3.38
N ASP A 77 0.98 -20.00 -2.33
CA ASP A 77 0.38 -20.16 -1.00
C ASP A 77 -1.09 -19.73 -0.96
N ALA A 78 -1.45 -18.72 -1.77
CA ALA A 78 -2.82 -18.18 -1.89
C ALA A 78 -3.49 -17.86 -0.54
N GLY A 79 -2.70 -17.39 0.44
CA GLY A 79 -3.18 -17.11 1.81
C GLY A 79 -4.01 -15.84 1.95
N GLY A 80 -4.01 -14.96 0.95
CA GLY A 80 -4.74 -13.68 0.96
C GLY A 80 -4.09 -12.61 1.88
N GLY A 81 -4.83 -11.54 2.16
CA GLY A 81 -4.32 -10.40 2.91
C GLY A 81 -3.75 -9.30 2.00
N TYR A 82 -2.84 -8.48 2.53
CA TYR A 82 -2.27 -7.34 1.84
C TYR A 82 -0.86 -7.62 1.32
N LEU A 83 -0.61 -7.25 0.07
CA LEU A 83 0.72 -7.02 -0.49
C LEU A 83 1.05 -5.54 -0.32
N VAL A 84 2.14 -5.22 0.37
CA VAL A 84 2.60 -3.85 0.59
C VAL A 84 3.85 -3.61 -0.23
N VAL A 85 3.76 -2.68 -1.17
CA VAL A 85 4.90 -2.18 -1.95
C VAL A 85 5.20 -0.76 -1.48
N GLY A 86 6.49 -0.43 -1.34
CA GLY A 86 6.90 0.89 -0.83
C GLY A 86 6.45 2.01 -1.77
N GLU A 87 6.80 1.88 -3.05
CA GLU A 87 6.34 2.78 -4.10
C GLU A 87 6.45 2.07 -5.47
N PHE A 88 5.50 2.33 -6.37
CA PHE A 88 5.68 2.06 -7.79
C PHE A 88 6.41 3.23 -8.44
N ALA A 89 7.71 3.06 -8.66
CA ALA A 89 8.57 4.07 -9.26
C ALA A 89 9.83 3.44 -9.84
N ASP A 90 10.32 4.01 -10.93
CA ASP A 90 11.59 3.64 -11.56
C ASP A 90 12.78 4.21 -10.77
N ALA A 91 13.06 3.61 -9.61
CA ALA A 91 14.13 4.01 -8.70
C ALA A 91 14.69 2.78 -7.97
N ASP A 92 15.37 1.93 -8.74
CA ASP A 92 15.98 0.64 -8.34
C ASP A 92 16.90 0.69 -7.10
N HIS A 93 17.48 1.85 -6.80
CA HIS A 93 18.36 2.07 -5.65
C HIS A 93 17.61 2.30 -4.33
N ILE A 94 16.29 2.48 -4.35
CA ILE A 94 15.48 2.70 -3.15
C ILE A 94 14.83 1.37 -2.75
N SER A 95 15.12 0.92 -1.53
CA SER A 95 14.54 -0.33 -1.01
C SER A 95 13.01 -0.33 -1.10
N ARG A 96 12.44 -1.42 -1.62
CA ARG A 96 10.99 -1.64 -1.82
C ARG A 96 10.31 -0.75 -2.87
N TYR A 97 11.09 0.00 -3.64
CA TYR A 97 10.61 0.69 -4.84
C TYR A 97 10.78 -0.28 -6.00
N ILE A 98 9.70 -0.50 -6.75
CA ILE A 98 9.73 -1.43 -7.88
C ILE A 98 9.09 -0.82 -9.12
N TRP A 99 9.58 -1.27 -10.27
CA TRP A 99 9.04 -0.89 -11.57
C TRP A 99 9.08 -2.06 -12.56
N GLY A 100 8.38 -1.94 -13.69
CA GLY A 100 8.48 -2.90 -14.78
C GLY A 100 7.96 -4.30 -14.44
N ALA A 101 8.81 -5.32 -14.60
CA ALA A 101 8.42 -6.74 -14.47
C ALA A 101 7.91 -7.11 -13.06
N PRO A 102 8.61 -6.75 -11.96
CA PRO A 102 8.09 -6.95 -10.60
C PRO A 102 6.68 -6.38 -10.37
N VAL A 103 6.35 -5.19 -10.88
CA VAL A 103 5.01 -4.60 -10.75
C VAL A 103 3.95 -5.48 -11.39
N ARG A 104 4.21 -5.97 -12.61
CA ARG A 104 3.30 -6.91 -13.30
C ARG A 104 3.10 -8.18 -12.48
N LYS A 105 4.15 -8.62 -11.79
CA LYS A 105 4.10 -9.81 -10.94
C LYS A 105 3.28 -9.60 -9.67
N VAL A 106 3.33 -8.43 -9.05
CA VAL A 106 2.41 -8.04 -7.97
C VAL A 106 0.96 -8.18 -8.42
N PHE A 107 0.60 -7.58 -9.58
CA PHE A 107 -0.76 -7.67 -10.11
C PHE A 107 -1.19 -9.10 -10.46
N ASP A 108 -0.26 -9.95 -10.89
CA ASP A 108 -0.52 -11.37 -11.13
C ASP A 108 -0.77 -12.14 -9.82
N THR A 109 -0.01 -11.85 -8.75
CA THR A 109 -0.22 -12.44 -7.41
C THR A 109 -1.54 -11.97 -6.79
N MET A 110 -1.99 -10.73 -7.03
CA MET A 110 -3.29 -10.25 -6.57
C MET A 110 -4.48 -11.11 -7.05
N ARG A 111 -4.33 -11.81 -8.19
CA ARG A 111 -5.40 -12.65 -8.76
C ARG A 111 -5.81 -13.82 -7.87
N VAL A 112 -4.99 -14.21 -6.90
CA VAL A 112 -5.29 -15.33 -5.98
C VAL A 112 -5.80 -14.86 -4.60
N GLY A 113 -6.34 -13.64 -4.51
CA GLY A 113 -7.07 -13.17 -3.32
C GLY A 113 -6.33 -12.16 -2.44
N TYR A 114 -5.21 -11.62 -2.92
CA TYR A 114 -4.50 -10.56 -2.22
C TYR A 114 -4.95 -9.17 -2.66
N SER A 115 -4.92 -8.23 -1.73
CA SER A 115 -5.15 -6.80 -1.95
C SER A 115 -3.86 -6.01 -1.90
N LEU A 116 -3.82 -4.84 -2.52
CA LEU A 116 -2.61 -4.03 -2.66
C LEU A 116 -2.66 -2.79 -1.76
N SER A 117 -1.54 -2.50 -1.10
CA SER A 117 -1.22 -1.19 -0.55
C SER A 117 0.07 -0.69 -1.19
N THR A 118 0.03 0.44 -1.87
CA THR A 118 1.26 1.05 -2.43
C THR A 118 1.14 2.56 -2.49
N ALA A 119 2.27 3.21 -2.78
CA ALA A 119 2.34 4.62 -3.09
C ALA A 119 2.79 4.85 -4.53
N MET A 120 2.48 6.03 -5.07
CA MET A 120 2.98 6.48 -6.36
C MET A 120 3.20 7.98 -6.34
N HIS A 121 4.23 8.42 -7.05
CA HIS A 121 4.39 9.82 -7.41
C HIS A 121 3.63 10.12 -8.70
N ALA A 122 2.45 10.74 -8.57
CA ALA A 122 1.70 11.23 -9.72
C ALA A 122 1.03 12.57 -9.38
N PRO A 123 0.95 13.51 -10.34
CA PRO A 123 0.29 14.80 -10.14
C PRO A 123 -1.23 14.74 -10.12
N SER A 124 -1.80 13.67 -10.68
CA SER A 124 -3.24 13.43 -10.63
C SER A 124 -3.52 11.93 -10.67
N ILE A 125 -4.79 11.58 -10.45
CA ILE A 125 -5.28 10.21 -10.66
C ILE A 125 -5.10 9.81 -12.13
N ALA A 126 -5.35 10.73 -13.08
CA ALA A 126 -5.21 10.44 -14.50
C ALA A 126 -3.76 10.04 -14.86
N ASP A 127 -2.78 10.76 -14.29
CA ASP A 127 -1.36 10.45 -14.50
C ASP A 127 -0.93 9.15 -13.79
N ALA A 128 -1.65 8.72 -12.75
CA ALA A 128 -1.39 7.43 -12.12
C ALA A 128 -1.83 6.23 -12.98
N TYR A 129 -2.72 6.46 -13.95
CA TYR A 129 -3.24 5.43 -14.86
C TYR A 129 -2.57 5.42 -16.26
N SER A 130 -1.78 6.44 -16.61
CA SER A 130 -1.12 6.56 -17.91
C SER A 130 0.13 5.70 -18.03
#